data_AF-A0AAX6EFV1-F1
#
_entry.id   AF-A0AAX6EFV1-F1
#
_cell.length_a   1.000
_cell.length_b   1.000
_cell.length_c   1.000
_cell.angle_alpha   90.00
_cell.angle_beta   90.00
_cell.angle_gamma   90.00
#
_symmetry.space_group_name_H-M   'P 1'
#
loop_
_entity.id
_entity.type
_entity.pdbx_description
1 polymer ?
#
loop_
_entity_poly.entity_id
_entity_poly.type
_entity_poly.pdbx_seq_one_letter_code
_entity_poly.pdbx_strand_id
1 'polypeptide(L)'
;MAAAETLLKTGEISAMIKQGYISSSSPPPPSSPPTSHFPSPTPPPPSPPRPTTTLFQMISQQSQPNPSSSSSADHRRIRIQDRLLRLLPAPGSDWGPPDVDLTLASPDGFRVRVGVHRRVLAARSRFFADKLAKRGSSVVEISECDDVEVYAEVVALMYCGDLGRRLAGEEVGRVLGILKVSAAIMFDAGVSACLEYLEAVPWSEDEEEEVKSVLEQFKLREPVTEVLQRVLIEPSTSSRADAIFLQLLSGILQAKDEKARRNMKALIFGLLSVDTSHNNDNVDRLEVSRETLYHLCHKCLSSLHLCLSEAATMDDGQRSKGDLVGEIARESDNLKWLVEILINKEMSDEFVMLWADQTELANLHSKIPCMYRFKISEITAELCIAVGKGQILVAKDARFSFLRTWLEALYDDFGWMKRTSRTFDKKTLEEGLCKTILTLSMAQQQNILLRWFDQFLKKGDDCPNIQRAFEVWWRRAFIRRYEGDRDQAQLQIAVCEYPT
;
A
#
# COMPACT_ATOMS: atom_id res chain seq x y z
N MET A 1 -27.69 25.53 14.96
CA MET A 1 -27.37 26.35 16.16
C MET A 1 -25.89 26.19 16.51
N ALA A 2 -25.12 27.29 16.42
CA ALA A 2 -23.80 27.53 17.02
C ALA A 2 -22.55 26.73 16.52
N ALA A 3 -22.44 26.29 15.26
CA ALA A 3 -21.28 25.49 14.80
C ALA A 3 -19.94 26.22 15.04
N ALA A 4 -19.86 27.51 14.73
CA ALA A 4 -18.60 28.26 14.85
C ALA A 4 -18.26 28.79 16.26
N GLU A 5 -19.15 28.68 17.25
CA GLU A 5 -18.94 29.30 18.58
C GLU A 5 -17.95 28.53 19.47
N THR A 6 -17.73 27.27 19.15
CA THR A 6 -16.87 26.34 19.92
C THR A 6 -15.39 26.40 19.52
N LEU A 7 -15.04 27.09 18.42
CA LEU A 7 -13.68 27.16 17.88
C LEU A 7 -12.73 28.05 18.68
N LEU A 8 -13.26 29.04 19.41
CA LEU A 8 -12.44 30.03 20.12
C LEU A 8 -11.85 29.53 21.46
N LYS A 9 -12.10 28.28 21.86
CA LYS A 9 -11.67 27.77 23.18
C LYS A 9 -10.36 26.96 23.21
N THR A 10 -9.65 26.81 22.09
CA THR A 10 -8.29 26.25 22.09
C THR A 10 -7.26 27.24 21.60
N GLY A 11 -6.44 27.70 22.53
CA GLY A 11 -5.41 28.72 22.36
C GLY A 11 -4.19 28.25 21.55
N GLU A 12 -4.40 27.89 20.29
CA GLU A 12 -3.30 27.75 19.31
C GLU A 12 -3.51 28.62 18.05
N ILE A 13 -4.51 29.51 18.05
CA ILE A 13 -4.65 30.61 17.07
C ILE A 13 -4.35 31.97 17.73
N SER A 14 -3.88 31.97 19.00
CA SER A 14 -3.66 33.19 19.79
C SER A 14 -2.25 33.78 19.70
N ALA A 15 -1.49 33.50 18.63
CA ALA A 15 -0.20 34.14 18.37
C ALA A 15 -0.29 35.47 17.59
N MET A 16 -1.50 35.95 17.27
CA MET A 16 -1.69 37.17 16.47
C MET A 16 -1.73 38.49 17.28
N ILE A 17 -1.55 38.47 18.60
CA ILE A 17 -1.58 39.72 19.39
C ILE A 17 -0.61 39.61 20.57
N LYS A 18 0.65 40.02 20.38
CA LYS A 18 1.43 40.83 21.35
C LYS A 18 2.91 40.99 20.97
N GLN A 19 3.32 42.26 20.84
CA GLN A 19 4.65 42.85 21.08
C GLN A 19 5.74 42.45 20.07
N GLY A 20 6.68 43.29 19.61
CA GLY A 20 7.30 44.52 20.09
C GLY A 20 8.79 44.39 19.73
N TYR A 21 9.32 45.30 18.90
CA TYR A 21 10.70 45.36 18.36
C TYR A 21 11.81 44.79 19.26
N ILE A 22 12.79 44.04 18.72
CA ILE A 22 14.26 44.34 18.71
C ILE A 22 14.98 43.53 17.60
N SER A 23 15.92 44.17 16.88
CA SER A 23 16.87 43.57 15.92
C SER A 23 18.05 42.85 16.61
N SER A 24 18.61 41.81 15.99
CA SER A 24 20.04 41.45 16.13
C SER A 24 20.57 40.61 14.95
N SER A 25 21.86 40.76 14.68
CA SER A 25 22.60 40.53 13.43
C SER A 25 23.41 39.21 13.33
N SER A 26 23.55 38.69 12.09
CA SER A 26 24.65 37.87 11.48
C SER A 26 24.85 36.41 11.96
N PRO A 27 25.61 35.49 11.26
CA PRO A 27 26.30 35.50 9.94
C PRO A 27 25.98 34.24 9.04
N PRO A 28 26.59 34.02 7.84
CA PRO A 28 26.18 32.96 6.89
C PRO A 28 26.97 31.63 7.02
N PRO A 29 26.47 30.49 6.48
CA PRO A 29 27.21 29.23 6.45
C PRO A 29 27.94 28.98 5.10
N PRO A 30 28.88 28.00 5.07
CA PRO A 30 29.90 27.88 4.04
C PRO A 30 29.56 26.89 2.91
N SER A 31 30.32 27.02 1.85
CA SER A 31 30.35 26.24 0.60
C SER A 31 30.71 24.76 0.78
N SER A 32 30.17 23.92 -0.12
CA SER A 32 30.54 22.50 -0.30
C SER A 32 30.97 22.19 -1.75
N PRO A 33 31.77 21.13 -1.99
CA PRO A 33 32.60 20.93 -3.19
C PRO A 33 32.03 19.90 -4.20
N PRO A 34 32.70 19.65 -5.36
CA PRO A 34 32.11 19.02 -6.55
C PRO A 34 32.56 17.55 -6.78
N THR A 35 31.82 16.79 -7.61
CA THR A 35 32.26 15.48 -8.16
C THR A 35 31.44 15.14 -9.42
N SER A 36 32.01 15.29 -10.63
CA SER A 36 32.52 14.26 -11.58
C SER A 36 31.46 13.27 -12.15
N HIS A 37 31.03 13.39 -13.44
CA HIS A 37 31.53 12.66 -14.65
C HIS A 37 31.18 11.15 -14.63
N PHE A 38 30.49 10.45 -15.55
CA PHE A 38 30.26 10.40 -17.03
C PHE A 38 29.10 9.36 -17.29
N PRO A 39 28.72 8.92 -18.53
CA PRO A 39 28.63 9.55 -19.86
C PRO A 39 27.23 9.39 -20.54
N SER A 40 27.02 10.17 -21.61
CA SER A 40 25.83 10.25 -22.46
C SER A 40 25.70 9.13 -23.52
N PRO A 41 24.55 9.04 -24.23
CA PRO A 41 24.52 8.80 -25.67
C PRO A 41 23.97 9.99 -26.48
N THR A 42 24.37 10.01 -27.75
CA THR A 42 24.39 11.09 -28.77
C THR A 42 23.04 11.67 -29.27
N PRO A 43 23.01 12.92 -29.78
CA PRO A 43 21.82 13.60 -30.35
C PRO A 43 21.79 13.65 -31.91
N PRO A 44 20.65 14.03 -32.54
CA PRO A 44 20.52 14.27 -33.99
C PRO A 44 20.81 15.75 -34.40
N PRO A 45 20.87 16.10 -35.72
CA PRO A 45 21.69 17.19 -36.29
C PRO A 45 21.04 18.61 -36.32
N PRO A 46 21.77 19.67 -36.74
CA PRO A 46 21.56 21.05 -36.26
C PRO A 46 20.70 21.94 -37.17
N SER A 47 20.16 23.01 -36.58
CA SER A 47 19.51 24.15 -37.23
C SER A 47 20.33 25.46 -37.05
N PRO A 48 20.15 26.49 -37.91
CA PRO A 48 21.14 27.55 -38.16
C PRO A 48 21.16 28.69 -37.12
N PRO A 49 22.22 29.54 -37.09
CA PRO A 49 22.56 30.37 -35.94
C PRO A 49 21.79 31.71 -35.85
N ARG A 50 21.51 32.14 -34.62
CA ARG A 50 21.06 33.51 -34.28
C ARG A 50 22.27 34.39 -33.90
N PRO A 51 22.25 35.71 -34.19
CA PRO A 51 23.40 36.58 -34.06
C PRO A 51 23.71 36.97 -32.61
N THR A 52 25.00 37.08 -32.31
CA THR A 52 25.57 37.50 -31.03
C THR A 52 25.35 38.99 -30.75
N THR A 53 24.74 39.29 -29.60
CA THR A 53 24.63 40.61 -28.98
C THR A 53 26.02 41.08 -28.53
N THR A 54 26.50 42.23 -29.00
CA THR A 54 27.83 42.77 -28.66
C THR A 54 27.85 43.47 -27.31
N LEU A 55 29.04 43.51 -26.71
CA LEU A 55 29.37 44.02 -25.36
C LEU A 55 28.88 45.46 -25.08
N PHE A 56 28.58 46.25 -26.12
CA PHE A 56 28.03 47.60 -26.03
C PHE A 56 26.55 47.63 -25.57
N GLN A 57 25.79 46.55 -25.79
CA GLN A 57 24.40 46.40 -25.36
C GLN A 57 24.24 46.00 -23.88
N MET A 58 25.31 45.50 -23.25
CA MET A 58 25.33 45.13 -21.82
C MET A 58 25.50 46.34 -20.89
N ILE A 59 26.19 47.39 -21.35
CA ILE A 59 26.51 48.56 -20.52
C ILE A 59 25.33 49.55 -20.45
N SER A 60 24.38 49.48 -21.38
CA SER A 60 23.18 50.35 -21.40
C SER A 60 22.02 49.84 -20.52
N GLN A 61 22.12 48.65 -19.91
CA GLN A 61 21.08 48.09 -19.03
C GLN A 61 21.34 48.26 -17.53
N GLN A 62 22.45 48.89 -17.11
CA GLN A 62 22.80 49.03 -15.68
C GLN A 62 22.16 50.23 -14.95
N SER A 63 21.15 50.87 -15.53
CA SER A 63 20.47 52.03 -14.94
C SER A 63 18.95 51.91 -14.94
N GLN A 64 18.39 50.77 -14.53
CA GLN A 64 16.97 50.68 -14.17
C GLN A 64 16.75 49.88 -12.88
N PRO A 65 15.83 50.31 -11.99
CA PRO A 65 15.45 49.53 -10.82
C PRO A 65 14.72 48.25 -11.26
N ASN A 66 15.12 47.09 -10.75
CA ASN A 66 14.49 45.79 -10.99
C ASN A 66 12.96 45.80 -10.71
N PRO A 67 12.07 45.46 -11.66
CA PRO A 67 10.63 45.31 -11.44
C PRO A 67 10.21 43.82 -11.44
N SER A 68 10.91 42.95 -10.72
CA SER A 68 10.63 41.50 -10.74
C SER A 68 9.74 41.00 -9.59
N SER A 69 9.50 41.80 -8.54
CA SER A 69 8.55 41.47 -7.47
C SER A 69 7.17 42.13 -7.64
N SER A 70 7.10 43.29 -8.31
CA SER A 70 5.83 44.02 -8.51
C SER A 70 4.92 43.32 -9.52
N SER A 71 5.46 42.74 -10.60
CA SER A 71 4.64 42.12 -11.64
C SER A 71 3.85 40.89 -11.17
N SER A 72 4.44 40.07 -10.29
CA SER A 72 3.77 38.89 -9.74
C SER A 72 2.66 39.26 -8.74
N ALA A 73 2.91 40.24 -7.87
CA ALA A 73 1.90 40.76 -6.95
C ALA A 73 0.75 41.45 -7.69
N ASP A 74 1.06 42.19 -8.77
CA ASP A 74 0.04 42.85 -9.60
C ASP A 74 -0.79 41.83 -10.38
N HIS A 75 -0.17 40.76 -10.92
CA HIS A 75 -0.89 39.66 -11.57
C HIS A 75 -1.80 38.91 -10.60
N ARG A 76 -1.33 38.66 -9.37
CA ARG A 76 -2.13 38.05 -8.29
C ARG A 76 -3.31 38.95 -7.90
N ARG A 77 -3.09 40.26 -7.75
CA ARG A 77 -4.14 41.25 -7.49
C ARG A 77 -5.19 41.28 -8.58
N ILE A 78 -4.79 41.28 -9.86
CA ILE A 78 -5.70 41.27 -11.01
C ILE A 78 -6.55 39.99 -11.02
N ARG A 79 -5.94 38.82 -10.75
CA ARG A 79 -6.68 37.54 -10.68
C ARG A 79 -7.74 37.54 -9.57
N ILE A 80 -7.39 38.04 -8.39
CA ILE A 80 -8.33 38.12 -7.26
C ILE A 80 -9.44 39.11 -7.56
N GLN A 81 -9.12 40.28 -8.14
CA GLN A 81 -10.11 41.27 -8.54
C GLN A 81 -11.06 40.74 -9.61
N ASP A 82 -10.55 40.04 -10.63
CA ASP A 82 -11.37 39.42 -11.66
C ASP A 82 -12.30 38.34 -11.08
N ARG A 83 -11.80 37.50 -10.16
CA ARG A 83 -12.63 36.52 -9.44
C ARG A 83 -13.69 37.20 -8.58
N LEU A 84 -13.34 38.24 -7.84
CA LEU A 84 -14.28 39.00 -7.02
C LEU A 84 -15.35 39.70 -7.85
N LEU A 85 -14.99 40.25 -9.01
CA LEU A 85 -15.94 40.87 -9.95
C LEU A 85 -16.95 39.86 -10.51
N ARG A 86 -16.56 38.60 -10.66
CA ARG A 86 -17.48 37.51 -11.08
C ARG A 86 -18.37 37.03 -9.94
N LEU A 87 -17.94 37.20 -8.69
CA LEU A 87 -18.58 36.57 -7.53
C LEU A 87 -19.43 37.55 -6.69
N LEU A 88 -19.03 38.81 -6.66
CA LEU A 88 -19.78 39.86 -5.98
C LEU A 88 -20.87 40.41 -6.91
N PRO A 89 -21.99 40.91 -6.36
CA PRO A 89 -23.02 41.56 -7.14
C PRO A 89 -22.45 42.73 -7.95
N ALA A 90 -22.88 42.85 -9.21
CA ALA A 90 -22.46 43.96 -10.06
C ALA A 90 -22.89 45.33 -9.46
N PRO A 91 -22.15 46.41 -9.77
CA PRO A 91 -22.55 47.76 -9.38
C PRO A 91 -23.97 48.06 -9.90
N GLY A 92 -24.91 48.37 -9.00
CA GLY A 92 -26.32 48.62 -9.34
C GLY A 92 -27.28 47.44 -9.14
N SER A 93 -26.83 46.34 -8.52
CA SER A 93 -27.72 45.29 -8.00
C SER A 93 -28.65 45.79 -6.88
N ASP A 94 -29.64 44.99 -6.49
CA ASP A 94 -30.61 45.27 -5.40
C ASP A 94 -29.96 45.61 -4.03
N TRP A 95 -28.63 45.45 -3.91
CA TRP A 95 -27.85 45.73 -2.70
C TRP A 95 -27.41 47.20 -2.55
N GLY A 96 -27.47 48.01 -3.60
CA GLY A 96 -27.00 49.40 -3.58
C GLY A 96 -25.48 49.55 -3.70
N PRO A 97 -24.90 50.74 -3.43
CA PRO A 97 -23.45 50.93 -3.42
C PRO A 97 -22.83 50.31 -2.16
N PRO A 98 -21.58 49.79 -2.23
CA PRO A 98 -20.88 49.25 -1.07
C PRO A 98 -20.65 50.33 0.00
N ASP A 99 -20.87 49.99 1.27
CA ASP A 99 -20.77 50.89 2.42
C ASP A 99 -19.63 50.50 3.39
N VAL A 100 -18.87 49.45 3.06
CA VAL A 100 -17.70 48.97 3.79
C VAL A 100 -16.54 48.66 2.83
N ASP A 101 -15.37 49.20 3.12
CA ASP A 101 -14.10 48.81 2.51
C ASP A 101 -13.43 47.73 3.36
N LEU A 102 -13.45 46.49 2.86
CA LEU A 102 -12.75 45.35 3.46
C LEU A 102 -11.33 45.25 2.88
N THR A 103 -10.32 45.38 3.74
CA THR A 103 -8.91 45.14 3.40
C THR A 103 -8.49 43.75 3.90
N LEU A 104 -8.06 42.89 2.98
CA LEU A 104 -7.44 41.60 3.27
C LEU A 104 -5.92 41.76 3.10
N ALA A 105 -5.15 41.38 4.11
CA ALA A 105 -3.70 41.51 4.12
C ALA A 105 -3.03 40.19 4.50
N SER A 106 -2.12 39.69 3.66
CA SER A 106 -1.27 38.54 3.98
C SER A 106 0.01 38.95 4.73
N PRO A 107 0.67 38.01 5.43
CA PRO A 107 1.90 38.27 6.17
C PRO A 107 3.07 38.78 5.31
N ASP A 108 3.10 38.41 4.03
CA ASP A 108 4.08 38.87 3.03
C ASP A 108 3.88 40.34 2.59
N GLY A 109 2.89 41.03 3.15
CA GLY A 109 2.57 42.43 2.85
C GLY A 109 1.64 42.62 1.65
N PHE A 110 1.20 41.54 0.98
CA PHE A 110 0.21 41.65 -0.10
C PHE A 110 -1.17 42.03 0.45
N ARG A 111 -1.84 42.99 -0.22
CA ARG A 111 -3.09 43.61 0.25
C ARG A 111 -4.10 43.78 -0.88
N VAL A 112 -5.34 43.37 -0.62
CA VAL A 112 -6.48 43.55 -1.53
C VAL A 112 -7.58 44.29 -0.78
N ARG A 113 -8.16 45.32 -1.43
CA ARG A 113 -9.34 46.03 -0.94
C ARG A 113 -10.55 45.63 -1.75
N VAL A 114 -11.67 45.40 -1.05
CA VAL A 114 -12.92 44.94 -1.63
C VAL A 114 -14.06 45.78 -1.05
N GLY A 115 -14.86 46.40 -1.91
CA GLY A 115 -16.09 47.08 -1.51
C GLY A 115 -17.19 46.07 -1.24
N VAL A 116 -17.76 46.10 -0.04
CA VAL A 116 -18.76 45.14 0.46
C VAL A 116 -19.85 45.85 1.25
N HIS A 117 -20.92 45.11 1.57
CA HIS A 117 -22.12 45.61 2.22
C HIS A 117 -22.18 45.15 3.67
N ARG A 118 -22.23 46.11 4.60
CA ARG A 118 -22.35 45.89 6.06
C ARG A 118 -23.48 44.92 6.40
N ARG A 119 -24.63 45.07 5.74
CA ARG A 119 -25.82 44.24 5.97
C ARG A 119 -25.57 42.76 5.65
N VAL A 120 -24.87 42.47 4.55
CA VAL A 120 -24.57 41.08 4.13
C VAL A 120 -23.55 40.45 5.08
N LEU A 121 -22.44 41.15 5.35
CA LEU A 121 -21.39 40.65 6.24
C LEU A 121 -21.92 40.38 7.65
N ALA A 122 -22.64 41.35 8.24
CA ALA A 122 -23.18 41.20 9.59
C ALA A 122 -24.30 40.15 9.69
N ALA A 123 -25.09 39.95 8.62
CA ALA A 123 -26.13 38.93 8.62
C ALA A 123 -25.57 37.51 8.46
N ARG A 124 -24.45 37.35 7.74
CA ARG A 124 -23.90 36.04 7.38
C ARG A 124 -22.75 35.59 8.28
N SER A 125 -22.05 36.50 8.94
CA SER A 125 -20.88 36.19 9.78
C SER A 125 -20.95 36.92 11.11
N ARG A 126 -20.87 36.15 12.20
CA ARG A 126 -20.85 36.68 13.57
C ARG A 126 -19.60 37.50 13.86
N PHE A 127 -18.46 37.09 13.32
CA PHE A 127 -17.21 37.85 13.39
C PHE A 127 -17.39 39.27 12.82
N PHE A 128 -17.96 39.37 11.62
CA PHE A 128 -18.18 40.67 11.01
C PHE A 128 -19.27 41.47 11.72
N ALA A 129 -20.34 40.84 12.21
CA ALA A 129 -21.37 41.48 13.02
C ALA A 129 -20.76 42.19 14.24
N ASP A 130 -19.92 41.48 15.00
CA ASP A 130 -19.24 42.01 16.18
C ASP A 130 -18.25 43.13 15.83
N LYS A 131 -17.47 42.94 14.77
CA LYS A 131 -16.44 43.90 14.35
C LYS A 131 -17.05 45.21 13.83
N LEU A 132 -18.16 45.12 13.11
CA LEU A 132 -18.90 46.25 12.56
C LEU A 132 -19.78 46.95 13.60
N ALA A 133 -20.20 46.26 14.67
CA ALA A 133 -20.94 46.86 15.78
C ALA A 133 -20.04 47.74 16.68
N LYS A 134 -18.78 47.32 16.90
CA LYS A 134 -17.83 48.02 17.80
C LYS A 134 -17.21 49.28 17.20
N ARG A 135 -17.24 49.44 15.87
CA ARG A 135 -16.66 50.57 15.16
C ARG A 135 -17.68 51.11 14.16
N GLY A 136 -18.12 52.36 14.33
CA GLY A 136 -18.82 53.12 13.29
C GLY A 136 -17.96 53.43 12.06
N SER A 137 -16.89 52.67 11.83
CA SER A 137 -15.96 52.84 10.72
C SER A 137 -16.45 52.05 9.52
N SER A 138 -16.36 52.67 8.34
CA SER A 138 -16.58 52.05 7.03
C SER A 138 -15.40 51.19 6.58
N VAL A 139 -14.36 50.99 7.41
CA VAL A 139 -13.15 50.25 7.04
C VAL A 139 -12.94 49.05 7.98
N VAL A 140 -12.87 47.86 7.40
CA VAL A 140 -12.56 46.61 8.11
C VAL A 140 -11.27 46.04 7.55
N GLU A 141 -10.30 45.71 8.41
CA GLU A 141 -9.06 45.06 8.00
C GLU A 141 -8.94 43.68 8.64
N ILE A 142 -8.71 42.65 7.83
CA ILE A 142 -8.28 41.32 8.27
C ILE A 142 -6.79 41.21 7.92
N SER A 143 -5.96 41.15 8.95
CA SER A 143 -4.51 40.99 8.85
C SER A 143 -4.14 39.51 9.00
N GLU A 144 -2.97 39.13 8.46
CA GLU A 144 -2.41 37.77 8.55
C GLU A 144 -3.29 36.69 7.90
N CYS A 145 -3.85 37.00 6.72
CA CYS A 145 -4.52 36.00 5.90
C CYS A 145 -3.47 35.05 5.29
N ASP A 146 -3.50 33.77 5.67
CA ASP A 146 -2.66 32.73 5.05
C ASP A 146 -2.94 32.60 3.55
N ASP A 147 -4.21 32.68 3.14
CA ASP A 147 -4.62 32.72 1.74
C ASP A 147 -5.66 33.82 1.47
N VAL A 148 -5.18 34.97 0.99
CA VAL A 148 -6.02 36.12 0.62
C VAL A 148 -7.04 35.78 -0.47
N GLU A 149 -6.76 34.83 -1.36
CA GLU A 149 -7.68 34.46 -2.44
C GLU A 149 -8.89 33.72 -1.87
N VAL A 150 -8.66 32.78 -0.97
CA VAL A 150 -9.72 32.02 -0.29
C VAL A 150 -10.55 32.94 0.60
N TYR A 151 -9.92 33.87 1.33
CA TYR A 151 -10.65 34.89 2.10
C TYR A 151 -11.56 35.76 1.22
N ALA A 152 -11.06 36.22 0.07
CA ALA A 152 -11.84 36.98 -0.89
C ALA A 152 -13.03 36.17 -1.42
N GLU A 153 -12.81 34.89 -1.73
CA GLU A 153 -13.84 33.97 -2.17
C GLU A 153 -14.92 33.73 -1.11
N VAL A 154 -14.55 33.48 0.14
CA VAL A 154 -15.51 33.27 1.25
C VAL A 154 -16.39 34.51 1.46
N VAL A 155 -15.79 35.70 1.38
CA VAL A 155 -16.56 36.96 1.44
C VAL A 155 -17.56 37.04 0.28
N ALA A 156 -17.17 36.61 -0.92
CA ALA A 156 -18.08 36.61 -2.05
C ALA A 156 -19.18 35.54 -1.94
N LEU A 157 -18.88 34.38 -1.33
CA LEU A 157 -19.88 33.35 -1.02
C LEU A 157 -21.01 33.85 -0.10
N MET A 158 -20.76 34.86 0.75
CA MET A 158 -21.82 35.44 1.59
C MET A 158 -22.94 36.12 0.78
N TYR A 159 -22.68 36.47 -0.48
CA TYR A 159 -23.67 37.02 -1.41
C TYR A 159 -24.38 35.94 -2.24
N CYS A 160 -23.92 34.69 -2.17
CA CYS A 160 -24.47 33.60 -2.94
C CYS A 160 -25.79 33.10 -2.33
N GLY A 161 -26.79 32.86 -3.18
CA GLY A 161 -28.06 32.25 -2.78
C GLY A 161 -27.99 30.74 -2.61
N ASP A 162 -27.06 30.08 -3.32
CA ASP A 162 -26.91 28.63 -3.35
C ASP A 162 -25.41 28.27 -3.27
N LEU A 163 -24.96 28.00 -2.05
CA LEU A 163 -23.56 27.66 -1.76
C LEU A 163 -23.21 26.28 -2.30
N GLY A 164 -24.13 25.31 -2.27
CA GLY A 164 -23.90 23.96 -2.74
C GLY A 164 -23.58 23.93 -4.23
N ARG A 165 -24.41 24.61 -5.05
CA ARG A 165 -24.14 24.76 -6.49
C ARG A 165 -22.80 25.45 -6.75
N ARG A 166 -22.39 26.36 -5.87
CA ARG A 166 -21.16 27.12 -6.05
C ARG A 166 -19.90 26.30 -5.72
N LEU A 167 -19.98 25.40 -4.74
CA LEU A 167 -18.89 24.48 -4.39
C LEU A 167 -18.84 23.25 -5.32
N ALA A 168 -19.93 22.96 -6.02
CA ALA A 168 -20.00 21.81 -6.93
C ALA A 168 -18.88 21.84 -8.00
N GLY A 169 -18.04 20.80 -7.99
CA GLY A 169 -16.94 20.62 -8.94
C GLY A 169 -15.64 21.34 -8.58
N GLU A 170 -15.52 21.93 -7.38
CA GLU A 170 -14.26 22.48 -6.88
C GLU A 170 -13.35 21.38 -6.30
N GLU A 171 -12.04 21.62 -6.25
CA GLU A 171 -11.08 20.67 -5.67
C GLU A 171 -11.24 20.58 -4.14
N VAL A 172 -11.02 19.39 -3.56
CA VAL A 172 -11.18 19.14 -2.11
C VAL A 172 -10.30 20.09 -1.29
N GLY A 173 -9.02 20.23 -1.65
CA GLY A 173 -8.10 21.14 -0.97
C GLY A 173 -8.58 22.59 -0.96
N ARG A 174 -9.25 23.05 -2.03
CA ARG A 174 -9.84 24.39 -2.08
C ARG A 174 -11.07 24.50 -1.18
N VAL A 175 -11.94 23.50 -1.15
CA VAL A 175 -13.09 23.46 -0.24
C VAL A 175 -12.63 23.41 1.22
N LEU A 176 -11.54 22.69 1.53
CA LEU A 176 -10.92 22.71 2.86
C LEU A 176 -10.38 24.10 3.22
N GLY A 177 -9.77 24.82 2.27
CA GLY A 177 -9.41 26.22 2.46
C GLY A 177 -10.61 27.10 2.80
N ILE A 178 -11.70 26.98 2.02
CA ILE A 178 -12.96 27.71 2.24
C ILE A 178 -13.54 27.36 3.61
N LEU A 179 -13.49 26.09 4.02
CA LEU A 179 -13.96 25.62 5.33
C LEU A 179 -13.17 26.29 6.46
N LYS A 180 -11.82 26.27 6.39
CA LYS A 180 -10.93 26.92 7.38
C LYS A 180 -11.28 28.39 7.57
N VAL A 181 -11.40 29.13 6.47
CA VAL A 181 -11.73 30.55 6.52
C VAL A 181 -13.16 30.80 7.00
N SER A 182 -14.13 30.03 6.50
CA SER A 182 -15.54 30.15 6.90
C SER A 182 -15.71 29.91 8.40
N ALA A 183 -14.98 28.93 8.94
CA ALA A 183 -14.98 28.65 10.36
C ALA A 183 -14.31 29.78 11.18
N ALA A 184 -13.15 30.28 10.73
CA ALA A 184 -12.42 31.38 11.40
C ALA A 184 -13.25 32.67 11.50
N ILE A 185 -14.04 32.99 10.48
CA ILE A 185 -14.92 34.17 10.46
C ILE A 185 -16.35 33.87 10.93
N MET A 186 -16.62 32.67 11.46
CA MET A 186 -17.93 32.25 11.94
C MET A 186 -19.07 32.41 10.90
N PHE A 187 -18.80 32.01 9.66
CA PHE A 187 -19.77 31.91 8.57
C PHE A 187 -20.40 30.50 8.58
N ASP A 188 -21.41 30.31 9.44
CA ASP A 188 -21.99 28.98 9.70
C ASP A 188 -22.57 28.32 8.43
N ALA A 189 -23.20 29.08 7.52
CA ALA A 189 -23.74 28.53 6.26
C ALA A 189 -22.63 28.05 5.31
N GLY A 190 -21.48 28.72 5.28
CA GLY A 190 -20.31 28.28 4.51
C GLY A 190 -19.70 27.01 5.09
N VAL A 191 -19.58 26.93 6.42
CA VAL A 191 -19.14 25.72 7.12
C VAL A 191 -20.05 24.53 6.77
N SER A 192 -21.37 24.69 6.89
CA SER A 192 -22.32 23.63 6.53
C SER A 192 -22.20 23.21 5.07
N ALA A 193 -22.17 24.16 4.13
CA ALA A 193 -22.05 23.84 2.70
C ALA A 193 -20.74 23.12 2.35
N CYS A 194 -19.63 23.47 3.01
CA CYS A 194 -18.36 22.77 2.84
C CYS A 194 -18.41 21.34 3.40
N LEU A 195 -19.03 21.12 4.57
CA LEU A 195 -19.16 19.78 5.15
C LEU A 195 -20.07 18.89 4.31
N GLU A 196 -21.22 19.41 3.85
CA GLU A 196 -22.12 18.71 2.91
C GLU A 196 -21.41 18.34 1.60
N TYR A 197 -20.52 19.22 1.10
CA TYR A 197 -19.70 18.92 -0.07
C TYR A 197 -18.72 17.77 0.19
N LEU A 198 -17.97 17.85 1.29
CA LEU A 198 -16.98 16.83 1.65
C LEU A 198 -17.65 15.47 1.87
N GLU A 199 -18.84 15.44 2.46
CA GLU A 199 -19.66 14.22 2.60
C GLU A 199 -20.05 13.62 1.24
N ALA A 200 -20.30 14.45 0.22
CA ALA A 200 -20.87 14.02 -1.05
C ALA A 200 -19.84 13.56 -2.11
N VAL A 201 -18.55 13.89 -1.96
CA VAL A 201 -17.52 13.61 -2.98
C VAL A 201 -16.53 12.52 -2.55
N PRO A 202 -15.99 11.70 -3.48
CA PRO A 202 -14.89 10.79 -3.17
C PRO A 202 -13.59 11.57 -2.92
N TRP A 203 -12.69 10.99 -2.12
CA TRP A 203 -11.36 11.54 -1.84
C TRP A 203 -10.30 10.56 -2.33
N SER A 204 -9.18 11.08 -2.79
CA SER A 204 -7.93 10.33 -2.91
C SER A 204 -7.29 10.09 -1.53
N GLU A 205 -6.29 9.20 -1.45
CA GLU A 205 -5.58 8.91 -0.19
C GLU A 205 -4.93 10.18 0.40
N ASP A 206 -4.32 11.02 -0.44
CA ASP A 206 -3.71 12.29 -0.01
C ASP A 206 -4.77 13.29 0.51
N GLU A 207 -5.91 13.36 -0.17
CA GLU A 207 -7.03 14.22 0.23
C GLU A 207 -7.68 13.72 1.53
N GLU A 208 -7.77 12.41 1.75
CA GLU A 208 -8.31 11.82 2.97
C GLU A 208 -7.52 12.25 4.22
N GLU A 209 -6.20 12.14 4.17
CA GLU A 209 -5.32 12.58 5.27
C GLU A 209 -5.43 14.09 5.50
N GLU A 210 -5.55 14.89 4.44
CA GLU A 210 -5.78 16.33 4.57
C GLU A 210 -7.14 16.63 5.20
N VAL A 211 -8.21 16.00 4.74
CA VAL A 211 -9.57 16.15 5.29
C VAL A 211 -9.57 15.78 6.77
N LYS A 212 -8.97 14.64 7.14
CA LYS A 212 -8.87 14.17 8.53
C LYS A 212 -8.12 15.18 9.40
N SER A 213 -6.93 15.60 8.99
CA SER A 213 -6.11 16.59 9.71
C SER A 213 -6.86 17.91 9.93
N VAL A 214 -7.59 18.38 8.91
CA VAL A 214 -8.37 19.61 8.98
C VAL A 214 -9.59 19.45 9.88
N LEU A 215 -10.35 18.35 9.78
CA LEU A 215 -11.53 18.07 10.58
C LEU A 215 -11.23 17.78 12.06
N GLU A 216 -10.10 17.16 12.38
CA GLU A 216 -9.64 16.95 13.76
C GLU A 216 -9.39 18.28 14.49
N GLN A 217 -8.92 19.31 13.79
CA GLN A 217 -8.75 20.66 14.34
C GLN A 217 -10.09 21.31 14.72
N PHE A 218 -11.20 20.90 14.11
CA PHE A 218 -12.53 21.51 14.33
C PHE A 218 -13.25 21.03 15.60
N LYS A 219 -12.65 20.15 16.43
CA LYS A 219 -13.23 19.61 17.68
C LYS A 219 -14.71 19.17 17.53
N LEU A 220 -14.89 17.95 17.02
CA LEU A 220 -16.09 17.10 17.03
C LEU A 220 -17.40 17.78 17.49
N ARG A 221 -18.13 18.32 16.51
CA ARG A 221 -19.56 18.64 16.61
C ARG A 221 -20.30 17.96 15.45
N GLU A 222 -21.61 17.77 15.61
CA GLU A 222 -22.40 16.77 14.86
C GLU A 222 -22.45 16.83 13.31
N PRO A 223 -22.10 17.89 12.55
CA PRO A 223 -21.89 17.72 11.10
C PRO A 223 -20.47 17.27 10.71
N VAL A 224 -19.47 17.46 11.59
CA VAL A 224 -18.08 17.00 11.37
C VAL A 224 -17.96 15.49 11.59
N THR A 225 -18.78 14.95 12.50
CA THR A 225 -18.80 13.52 12.83
C THR A 225 -19.28 12.67 11.64
N GLU A 226 -20.27 13.12 10.87
CA GLU A 226 -20.80 12.39 9.70
C GLU A 226 -19.77 12.28 8.58
N VAL A 227 -19.02 13.35 8.32
CA VAL A 227 -17.93 13.33 7.34
C VAL A 227 -16.79 12.41 7.81
N LEU A 228 -16.40 12.51 9.08
CA LEU A 228 -15.35 11.67 9.66
C LEU A 228 -15.74 10.19 9.77
N GLN A 229 -17.03 9.84 9.84
CA GLN A 229 -17.48 8.43 9.82
C GLN A 229 -17.07 7.66 8.56
N ARG A 230 -16.74 8.34 7.45
CA ARG A 230 -16.23 7.70 6.23
C ARG A 230 -14.86 7.04 6.40
N VAL A 231 -14.09 7.52 7.38
CA VAL A 231 -12.67 7.19 7.55
C VAL A 231 -12.32 6.75 8.97
N LEU A 232 -13.17 7.08 9.96
CA LEU A 232 -13.01 6.60 11.32
C LEU A 232 -13.41 5.13 11.42
N ILE A 233 -12.42 4.30 11.72
CA ILE A 233 -12.62 2.90 12.10
C ILE A 233 -13.31 2.89 13.47
N GLU A 234 -14.59 2.51 13.50
CA GLU A 234 -15.25 2.25 14.78
C GLU A 234 -14.52 1.12 15.53
N PRO A 235 -14.34 1.20 16.86
CA PRO A 235 -13.72 0.10 17.62
C PRO A 235 -14.41 -1.26 17.41
N SER A 236 -15.70 -1.23 17.04
CA SER A 236 -16.51 -2.39 16.69
C SER A 236 -16.07 -3.09 15.39
N THR A 237 -15.54 -2.36 14.40
CA THR A 237 -15.13 -2.92 13.11
C THR A 237 -13.80 -3.65 13.20
N SER A 238 -12.85 -3.14 14.01
CA SER A 238 -11.60 -3.85 14.34
C SER A 238 -11.87 -5.23 14.95
N SER A 239 -12.79 -5.31 15.92
CA SER A 239 -13.21 -6.60 16.52
C SER A 239 -13.92 -7.57 15.55
N ARG A 240 -14.37 -7.09 14.39
CA ARG A 240 -15.07 -7.88 13.36
C ARG A 240 -14.22 -8.10 12.10
N ALA A 241 -13.01 -7.56 12.03
CA ALA A 241 -12.16 -7.63 10.86
C ALA A 241 -11.91 -9.09 10.44
N ASP A 242 -11.58 -9.96 11.40
CA ASP A 242 -11.40 -11.39 11.16
C ASP A 242 -12.66 -12.09 10.62
N ALA A 243 -13.84 -11.72 11.12
CA ALA A 243 -15.10 -12.28 10.60
C ALA A 243 -15.35 -11.84 9.15
N ILE A 244 -15.01 -10.59 8.82
CA ILE A 244 -15.10 -10.06 7.45
C ILE A 244 -14.09 -10.78 6.55
N PHE A 245 -12.85 -10.96 6.98
CA PHE A 245 -11.83 -11.70 6.23
C PHE A 245 -12.24 -13.15 6.01
N LEU A 246 -12.71 -13.83 7.05
CA LEU A 246 -13.20 -15.20 6.95
C LEU A 246 -14.34 -15.29 5.93
N GLN A 247 -15.28 -14.34 5.94
CA GLN A 247 -16.37 -14.29 4.97
C GLN A 247 -15.87 -14.03 3.53
N LEU A 248 -14.98 -13.05 3.33
CA LEU A 248 -14.43 -12.70 2.02
C LEU A 248 -13.61 -13.85 1.44
N LEU A 249 -12.65 -14.36 2.21
CA LEU A 249 -11.79 -15.46 1.80
C LEU A 249 -12.62 -16.73 1.54
N SER A 250 -13.53 -17.12 2.46
CA SER A 250 -14.41 -18.28 2.21
C SER A 250 -15.28 -18.09 0.97
N GLY A 251 -15.80 -16.87 0.74
CA GLY A 251 -16.57 -16.54 -0.46
C GLY A 251 -15.76 -16.73 -1.76
N ILE A 252 -14.50 -16.31 -1.77
CA ILE A 252 -13.58 -16.52 -2.90
C ILE A 252 -13.30 -18.01 -3.09
N LEU A 253 -12.97 -18.74 -2.03
CA LEU A 253 -12.70 -20.19 -2.09
C LEU A 253 -13.92 -20.98 -2.58
N GLN A 254 -15.13 -20.50 -2.32
CA GLN A 254 -16.41 -21.10 -2.73
C GLN A 254 -16.98 -20.56 -4.06
N ALA A 255 -16.38 -19.54 -4.67
CA ALA A 255 -16.85 -18.95 -5.93
C ALA A 255 -16.87 -19.96 -7.09
N LYS A 256 -17.99 -20.03 -7.82
CA LYS A 256 -18.19 -20.93 -8.97
C LYS A 256 -17.58 -20.41 -10.27
N ASP A 257 -17.57 -19.09 -10.46
CA ASP A 257 -16.99 -18.47 -11.65
C ASP A 257 -15.46 -18.39 -11.51
N GLU A 258 -14.74 -19.11 -12.37
CA GLU A 258 -13.28 -19.22 -12.36
C GLU A 258 -12.57 -17.89 -12.64
N LYS A 259 -13.18 -16.98 -13.41
CA LYS A 259 -12.58 -15.68 -13.74
C LYS A 259 -12.73 -14.73 -12.56
N ALA A 260 -13.92 -14.65 -11.97
CA ALA A 260 -14.20 -13.87 -10.77
C ALA A 260 -13.34 -14.36 -9.61
N ARG A 261 -13.23 -15.69 -9.40
CA ARG A 261 -12.37 -16.25 -8.36
C ARG A 261 -10.92 -15.82 -8.53
N ARG A 262 -10.35 -15.97 -9.73
CA ARG A 262 -8.95 -15.57 -9.99
C ARG A 262 -8.73 -14.07 -9.82
N ASN A 263 -9.64 -13.24 -10.31
CA ASN A 263 -9.55 -11.78 -10.16
C ASN A 263 -9.59 -11.38 -8.67
N MET A 264 -10.51 -11.96 -7.90
CA MET A 264 -10.63 -11.66 -6.46
C MET A 264 -9.46 -12.20 -5.65
N LYS A 265 -8.92 -13.39 -5.99
CA LYS A 265 -7.68 -13.90 -5.41
C LYS A 265 -6.52 -12.93 -5.62
N ALA A 266 -6.35 -12.43 -6.85
CA ALA A 266 -5.28 -11.49 -7.19
C ALA A 266 -5.45 -10.14 -6.48
N LEU A 267 -6.69 -9.61 -6.44
CA LEU A 267 -6.99 -8.35 -5.75
C LEU A 267 -6.71 -8.46 -4.24
N ILE A 268 -7.26 -9.48 -3.56
CA ILE A 268 -7.06 -9.65 -2.12
C ILE A 268 -5.59 -9.94 -1.81
N PHE A 269 -4.92 -10.78 -2.60
CA PHE A 269 -3.48 -11.00 -2.42
C PHE A 269 -2.68 -9.70 -2.53
N GLY A 270 -3.00 -8.86 -3.52
CA GLY A 270 -2.38 -7.54 -3.69
C GLY A 270 -2.63 -6.63 -2.48
N LEU A 271 -3.88 -6.49 -2.04
CA LEU A 271 -4.25 -5.69 -0.87
C LEU A 271 -3.54 -6.16 0.40
N LEU A 272 -3.35 -7.47 0.57
CA LEU A 272 -2.59 -8.01 1.70
C LEU A 272 -1.07 -7.83 1.56
N SER A 273 -0.53 -7.67 0.35
CA SER A 273 0.92 -7.60 0.10
C SER A 273 1.52 -6.20 0.20
N VAL A 274 0.72 -5.15 -0.03
CA VAL A 274 1.18 -3.74 -0.12
C VAL A 274 1.82 -3.24 1.19
N ASP A 275 1.54 -3.87 2.33
CA ASP A 275 2.01 -3.47 3.66
C ASP A 275 3.51 -3.71 3.97
N THR A 276 4.30 -4.19 3.01
CA THR A 276 5.70 -4.59 3.30
C THR A 276 6.72 -3.48 3.03
N SER A 277 6.33 -2.32 2.49
CA SER A 277 7.29 -1.34 1.95
C SER A 277 7.24 0.10 2.50
N HIS A 278 6.45 0.43 3.51
CA HIS A 278 6.50 1.78 4.11
C HIS A 278 6.65 1.78 5.64
N ASN A 279 7.56 2.66 6.06
CA ASN A 279 8.09 2.88 7.39
C ASN A 279 7.04 3.05 8.49
N ASN A 280 7.41 2.61 9.70
CA ASN A 280 7.07 3.17 11.02
C ASN A 280 5.90 4.15 11.03
N ASP A 281 4.69 3.64 11.25
CA ASP A 281 3.82 4.13 12.31
C ASP A 281 2.82 3.02 12.69
N ASN A 282 2.56 2.87 13.98
CA ASN A 282 1.72 1.84 14.63
C ASN A 282 0.22 2.02 14.31
N VAL A 283 -0.15 2.33 13.08
CA VAL A 283 -1.55 2.47 12.67
C VAL A 283 -1.98 1.16 12.02
N ASP A 284 -2.70 0.36 12.81
CA ASP A 284 -3.55 -0.78 12.43
C ASP A 284 -3.13 -1.50 11.14
N ARG A 285 -2.08 -2.33 11.26
CA ARG A 285 -1.73 -3.29 10.20
C ARG A 285 -2.96 -4.15 9.94
N LEU A 286 -3.37 -4.24 8.67
CA LEU A 286 -4.46 -5.10 8.25
C LEU A 286 -4.02 -6.56 8.40
N GLU A 287 -4.13 -7.09 9.62
CA GLU A 287 -3.66 -8.42 9.98
C GLU A 287 -4.84 -9.38 9.93
N VAL A 288 -4.91 -10.15 8.83
CA VAL A 288 -5.71 -11.37 8.81
C VAL A 288 -5.13 -12.31 9.85
N SER A 289 -5.94 -12.75 10.82
CA SER A 289 -5.48 -13.68 11.84
C SER A 289 -4.93 -14.98 11.24
N ARG A 290 -3.89 -15.49 11.90
CA ARG A 290 -3.31 -16.80 11.60
C ARG A 290 -4.38 -17.89 11.68
N GLU A 291 -5.21 -17.84 12.72
CA GLU A 291 -6.30 -18.78 12.99
C GLU A 291 -7.28 -18.86 11.80
N THR A 292 -7.64 -17.71 11.22
CA THR A 292 -8.53 -17.66 10.05
C THR A 292 -7.90 -18.34 8.83
N LEU A 293 -6.63 -18.06 8.53
CA LEU A 293 -5.94 -18.66 7.39
C LEU A 293 -5.76 -20.16 7.55
N TYR A 294 -5.36 -20.64 8.73
CA TYR A 294 -5.20 -22.06 9.00
C TYR A 294 -6.55 -22.79 9.02
N HIS A 295 -7.61 -22.18 9.55
CA HIS A 295 -8.97 -22.73 9.45
C HIS A 295 -9.38 -22.99 7.99
N LEU A 296 -9.12 -22.02 7.11
CA LEU A 296 -9.40 -22.16 5.68
C LEU A 296 -8.49 -23.20 5.00
N CYS A 297 -7.22 -23.27 5.38
CA CYS A 297 -6.30 -24.31 4.92
C CYS A 297 -6.81 -25.70 5.27
N HIS A 298 -7.21 -25.93 6.53
CA HIS A 298 -7.79 -27.20 6.98
C HIS A 298 -9.07 -27.55 6.23
N LYS A 299 -9.93 -26.56 5.95
CA LYS A 299 -11.14 -26.76 5.16
C LYS A 299 -10.82 -27.20 3.72
N CYS A 300 -9.85 -26.56 3.06
CA CYS A 300 -9.40 -26.96 1.72
C CYS A 300 -8.72 -28.34 1.74
N LEU A 301 -7.88 -28.63 2.73
CA LEU A 301 -7.25 -29.95 2.91
C LEU A 301 -8.29 -31.05 3.09
N SER A 302 -9.31 -30.82 3.92
CA SER A 302 -10.37 -31.80 4.18
C SER A 302 -11.19 -32.06 2.91
N SER A 303 -11.55 -31.02 2.17
CA SER A 303 -12.25 -31.15 0.88
C SER A 303 -11.38 -31.88 -0.14
N LEU A 304 -10.10 -31.54 -0.23
CA LEU A 304 -9.15 -32.19 -1.14
C LEU A 304 -9.00 -33.68 -0.81
N HIS A 305 -8.92 -34.03 0.47
CA HIS A 305 -8.87 -35.41 0.93
C HIS A 305 -10.13 -36.18 0.50
N LEU A 306 -11.32 -35.61 0.73
CA LEU A 306 -12.59 -36.20 0.30
C LEU A 306 -12.62 -36.43 -1.22
N CYS A 307 -12.24 -35.42 -2.01
CA CYS A 307 -12.20 -35.53 -3.46
C CYS A 307 -11.24 -36.62 -3.94
N LEU A 308 -10.05 -36.73 -3.34
CA LEU A 308 -9.08 -37.77 -3.70
C LEU A 308 -9.51 -39.17 -3.26
N SER A 309 -10.10 -39.30 -2.06
CA SER A 309 -10.63 -40.57 -1.58
C SER A 309 -11.74 -41.08 -2.50
N GLU A 310 -12.69 -40.22 -2.87
CA GLU A 310 -13.71 -40.54 -3.87
C GLU A 310 -13.04 -40.97 -5.18
N ALA A 311 -12.10 -40.17 -5.70
CA ALA A 311 -11.45 -40.43 -6.99
C ALA A 311 -10.68 -41.75 -7.02
N ALA A 312 -10.11 -42.18 -5.89
CA ALA A 312 -9.38 -43.42 -5.75
C ALA A 312 -10.28 -44.66 -5.64
N THR A 313 -11.57 -44.48 -5.31
CA THR A 313 -12.53 -45.57 -5.09
C THR A 313 -13.57 -45.71 -6.20
N MET A 314 -13.67 -44.73 -7.11
CA MET A 314 -14.68 -44.73 -8.18
C MET A 314 -14.52 -45.94 -9.10
N ASP A 315 -15.57 -46.76 -9.14
CA ASP A 315 -15.95 -47.60 -10.27
C ASP A 315 -16.89 -46.77 -11.20
N ASP A 316 -16.90 -47.06 -12.49
CA ASP A 316 -17.27 -46.17 -13.62
C ASP A 316 -18.72 -45.55 -13.63
N GLY A 317 -19.52 -45.68 -12.56
CA GLY A 317 -20.98 -45.51 -12.60
C GLY A 317 -21.64 -44.36 -11.81
N GLN A 318 -20.96 -43.60 -10.94
CA GLN A 318 -21.68 -42.81 -9.91
C GLN A 318 -21.51 -41.27 -9.99
N ARG A 319 -20.38 -40.76 -10.51
CA ARG A 319 -20.11 -39.32 -10.70
C ARG A 319 -19.27 -39.15 -11.95
N SER A 320 -19.44 -38.03 -12.69
CA SER A 320 -18.58 -37.81 -13.85
C SER A 320 -17.15 -37.58 -13.36
N LYS A 321 -16.21 -38.36 -13.90
CA LYS A 321 -14.77 -38.24 -13.60
C LYS A 321 -14.26 -36.81 -13.82
N GLY A 322 -14.89 -36.05 -14.72
CA GLY A 322 -14.57 -34.65 -15.00
C GLY A 322 -14.89 -33.69 -13.85
N ASP A 323 -16.00 -33.89 -13.14
CA ASP A 323 -16.41 -32.99 -12.04
C ASP A 323 -15.43 -33.09 -10.87
N LEU A 324 -15.04 -34.32 -10.53
CA LEU A 324 -14.11 -34.59 -9.44
C LEU A 324 -12.70 -34.07 -9.74
N VAL A 325 -12.28 -34.14 -11.00
CA VAL A 325 -11.03 -33.53 -11.47
C VAL A 325 -11.07 -32.01 -11.34
N GLY A 326 -12.20 -31.40 -11.70
CA GLY A 326 -12.43 -29.97 -11.50
C GLY A 326 -12.32 -29.57 -10.03
N GLU A 327 -12.89 -30.36 -9.13
CA GLU A 327 -12.86 -30.13 -7.68
C GLU A 327 -11.44 -30.30 -7.10
N ILE A 328 -10.71 -31.37 -7.45
CA ILE A 328 -9.31 -31.56 -7.04
C ILE A 328 -8.46 -30.37 -7.49
N ALA A 329 -8.60 -29.97 -8.76
CA ALA A 329 -7.84 -28.88 -9.34
C ALA A 329 -8.18 -27.52 -8.71
N ARG A 330 -9.42 -27.34 -8.26
CA ARG A 330 -9.90 -26.15 -7.56
C ARG A 330 -9.42 -26.10 -6.13
N GLU A 331 -9.57 -27.17 -5.35
CA GLU A 331 -9.14 -27.20 -3.95
C GLU A 331 -7.62 -27.11 -3.83
N SER A 332 -6.88 -27.68 -4.79
CA SER A 332 -5.42 -27.48 -4.88
C SER A 332 -5.05 -26.02 -5.16
N ASP A 333 -5.74 -25.36 -6.10
CA ASP A 333 -5.55 -23.93 -6.43
C ASP A 333 -5.94 -23.00 -5.27
N ASN A 334 -6.97 -23.37 -4.52
CA ASN A 334 -7.39 -22.70 -3.29
C ASN A 334 -6.33 -22.81 -2.19
N LEU A 335 -5.86 -24.02 -1.91
CA LEU A 335 -4.84 -24.25 -0.90
C LEU A 335 -3.52 -23.58 -1.27
N LYS A 336 -3.09 -23.67 -2.54
CA LYS A 336 -1.88 -22.99 -3.03
C LYS A 336 -1.95 -21.48 -2.77
N TRP A 337 -3.08 -20.84 -3.09
CA TRP A 337 -3.27 -19.41 -2.87
C TRP A 337 -3.21 -19.03 -1.38
N LEU A 338 -3.80 -19.84 -0.50
CA LEU A 338 -3.70 -19.61 0.95
C LEU A 338 -2.25 -19.76 1.45
N VAL A 339 -1.50 -20.73 0.91
CA VAL A 339 -0.07 -20.90 1.22
C VAL A 339 0.75 -19.71 0.75
N GLU A 340 0.47 -19.15 -0.43
CA GLU A 340 1.11 -17.92 -0.91
C GLU A 340 0.86 -16.75 0.04
N ILE A 341 -0.37 -16.60 0.59
CA ILE A 341 -0.69 -15.59 1.61
C ILE A 341 0.11 -15.86 2.89
N LEU A 342 0.14 -17.10 3.38
CA LEU A 342 0.89 -17.47 4.59
C LEU A 342 2.39 -17.21 4.43
N ILE A 343 2.97 -17.45 3.26
CA ILE A 343 4.38 -17.15 2.97
C ILE A 343 4.60 -15.63 2.95
N ASN A 344 3.74 -14.89 2.25
CA ASN A 344 3.85 -13.43 2.14
C ASN A 344 3.76 -12.73 3.51
N LYS A 345 2.91 -13.22 4.40
CA LYS A 345 2.74 -12.70 5.77
C LYS A 345 3.66 -13.35 6.82
N GLU A 346 4.63 -14.17 6.41
CA GLU A 346 5.58 -14.86 7.31
C GLU A 346 4.90 -15.75 8.39
N MET A 347 3.77 -16.39 8.06
CA MET A 347 2.96 -17.24 8.94
C MET A 347 2.94 -18.74 8.51
N SER A 348 3.91 -19.17 7.72
CA SER A 348 3.91 -20.47 7.03
C SER A 348 4.74 -21.57 7.71
N ASP A 349 5.34 -21.28 8.87
CA ASP A 349 6.18 -22.20 9.63
C ASP A 349 5.44 -23.46 10.08
N GLU A 350 4.24 -23.31 10.66
CA GLU A 350 3.39 -24.44 11.06
C GLU A 350 2.82 -25.18 9.85
N PHE A 351 2.61 -24.50 8.71
CA PHE A 351 2.04 -25.11 7.51
C PHE A 351 2.96 -26.18 6.91
N VAL A 352 4.28 -26.02 6.96
CA VAL A 352 5.21 -27.05 6.48
C VAL A 352 5.06 -28.34 7.29
N MET A 353 4.85 -28.23 8.61
CA MET A 353 4.55 -29.40 9.46
C MET A 353 3.20 -29.99 9.13
N LEU A 354 2.16 -29.15 9.03
CA LEU A 354 0.82 -29.59 8.64
C LEU A 354 0.83 -30.36 7.32
N TRP A 355 1.57 -29.86 6.33
CA TRP A 355 1.73 -30.49 5.03
C TRP A 355 2.55 -31.77 5.12
N ALA A 356 3.64 -31.80 5.90
CA ALA A 356 4.44 -33.00 6.12
C ALA A 356 3.64 -34.17 6.72
N ASP A 357 2.64 -33.87 7.54
CA ASP A 357 1.78 -34.84 8.20
C ASP A 357 0.69 -35.44 7.29
N GLN A 358 0.54 -34.94 6.06
CA GLN A 358 -0.45 -35.41 5.08
C GLN A 358 -0.04 -36.71 4.37
N THR A 359 0.36 -37.74 5.12
CA THR A 359 0.79 -39.03 4.55
C THR A 359 -0.33 -39.79 3.85
N GLU A 360 -1.55 -39.71 4.38
CA GLU A 360 -2.72 -40.35 3.76
C GLU A 360 -3.06 -39.69 2.42
N LEU A 361 -3.02 -38.36 2.37
CA LEU A 361 -3.23 -37.60 1.14
C LEU A 361 -2.15 -37.93 0.10
N ALA A 362 -0.88 -38.04 0.50
CA ALA A 362 0.21 -38.44 -0.40
C ALA A 362 0.00 -39.87 -0.95
N ASN A 363 -0.51 -40.80 -0.13
CA ASN A 363 -0.87 -42.15 -0.57
C ASN A 363 -2.04 -42.14 -1.56
N LEU A 364 -3.09 -41.35 -1.31
CA LEU A 364 -4.19 -41.18 -2.26
C LEU A 364 -3.72 -40.53 -3.55
N HIS A 365 -2.89 -39.50 -3.45
CA HIS A 365 -2.29 -38.79 -4.59
C HIS A 365 -1.66 -39.79 -5.54
N SER A 366 -0.82 -40.71 -5.05
CA SER A 366 -0.14 -41.75 -5.85
C SER A 366 -1.07 -42.61 -6.73
N LYS A 367 -2.35 -42.76 -6.35
CA LYS A 367 -3.35 -43.59 -7.06
C LYS A 367 -4.08 -42.84 -8.17
N ILE A 368 -4.02 -41.51 -8.16
CA ILE A 368 -4.72 -40.67 -9.14
C ILE A 368 -3.80 -40.41 -10.35
N PRO A 369 -4.31 -40.40 -11.60
CA PRO A 369 -3.51 -40.00 -12.75
C PRO A 369 -2.91 -38.59 -12.60
N CYS A 370 -1.64 -38.45 -12.99
CA CYS A 370 -0.86 -37.22 -12.83
C CYS A 370 -1.58 -35.95 -13.35
N MET A 371 -2.24 -36.05 -14.52
CA MET A 371 -2.94 -34.93 -15.16
C MET A 371 -4.06 -34.30 -14.30
N TYR A 372 -4.50 -34.97 -13.25
CA TYR A 372 -5.54 -34.49 -12.33
C TYR A 372 -4.99 -34.01 -10.98
N ARG A 373 -3.81 -34.49 -10.57
CA ARG A 373 -3.26 -34.27 -9.23
C ARG A 373 -2.04 -33.35 -9.20
N PHE A 374 -1.43 -33.03 -10.35
CA PHE A 374 -0.16 -32.30 -10.38
C PHE A 374 -0.19 -30.93 -9.68
N LYS A 375 -1.36 -30.29 -9.59
CA LYS A 375 -1.56 -29.04 -8.83
C LYS A 375 -1.29 -29.19 -7.34
N ILE A 376 -1.46 -30.37 -6.77
CA ILE A 376 -1.09 -30.68 -5.38
C ILE A 376 0.43 -30.63 -5.24
N SER A 377 1.15 -31.19 -6.21
CA SER A 377 2.62 -31.17 -6.26
C SER A 377 3.17 -29.75 -6.47
N GLU A 378 2.41 -28.83 -7.06
CA GLU A 378 2.80 -27.41 -7.11
C GLU A 378 2.85 -26.76 -5.72
N ILE A 379 2.00 -27.17 -4.78
CA ILE A 379 2.05 -26.68 -3.39
C ILE A 379 3.36 -27.12 -2.74
N THR A 380 3.73 -28.40 -2.91
CA THR A 380 5.03 -28.92 -2.47
C THR A 380 6.20 -28.17 -3.12
N ALA A 381 6.09 -27.85 -4.40
CA ALA A 381 7.12 -27.08 -5.11
C ALA A 381 7.29 -25.67 -4.50
N GLU A 382 6.18 -24.97 -4.26
CA GLU A 382 6.20 -23.63 -3.65
C GLU A 382 6.84 -23.65 -2.26
N LEU A 383 6.47 -24.62 -1.42
CA LEU A 383 7.07 -24.80 -0.10
C LEU A 383 8.58 -25.11 -0.19
N CYS A 384 9.01 -25.95 -1.14
CA CYS A 384 10.44 -26.22 -1.35
C CYS A 384 11.21 -24.96 -1.75
N ILE A 385 10.62 -24.10 -2.58
CA ILE A 385 11.19 -22.82 -2.97
C ILE A 385 11.32 -21.91 -1.74
N ALA A 386 10.24 -21.75 -0.98
CA ALA A 386 10.19 -20.82 0.15
C ALA A 386 11.12 -21.25 1.30
N VAL A 387 11.15 -22.55 1.64
CA VAL A 387 12.12 -23.11 2.62
C VAL A 387 13.56 -22.93 2.11
N GLY A 388 13.81 -23.21 0.84
CA GLY A 388 15.16 -23.10 0.26
C GLY A 388 15.66 -21.67 0.10
N LYS A 389 14.76 -20.70 -0.07
CA LYS A 389 15.08 -19.25 -0.02
C LYS A 389 15.29 -18.74 1.40
N GLY A 390 14.90 -19.50 2.42
CA GLY A 390 14.91 -19.07 3.81
C GLY A 390 13.73 -18.16 4.18
N GLN A 391 12.69 -18.10 3.34
CA GLN A 391 11.43 -17.40 3.65
C GLN A 391 10.61 -18.16 4.70
N ILE A 392 10.78 -19.50 4.75
CA ILE A 392 10.20 -20.35 5.79
C ILE A 392 11.34 -21.00 6.58
N LEU A 393 11.39 -20.72 7.88
CA LEU A 393 12.37 -21.30 8.79
C LEU A 393 11.71 -22.38 9.64
N VAL A 394 12.07 -23.63 9.40
CA VAL A 394 11.53 -24.79 10.11
C VAL A 394 12.64 -25.72 10.60
N ALA A 395 12.35 -26.46 11.67
CA ALA A 395 13.30 -27.40 12.26
C ALA A 395 13.79 -28.46 11.26
N LYS A 396 14.96 -29.05 11.53
CA LYS A 396 15.52 -30.14 10.70
C LYS A 396 14.54 -31.29 10.50
N ASP A 397 13.86 -31.72 11.56
CA ASP A 397 12.96 -32.87 11.49
C ASP A 397 11.68 -32.56 10.69
N ALA A 398 11.18 -31.31 10.77
CA ALA A 398 10.11 -30.81 9.92
C ALA A 398 10.46 -30.90 8.43
N ARG A 399 11.64 -30.35 8.06
CA ARG A 399 12.15 -30.40 6.68
C ARG A 399 12.32 -31.82 6.18
N PHE A 400 12.84 -32.72 7.02
CA PHE A 400 13.01 -34.12 6.64
C PHE A 400 11.67 -34.84 6.46
N SER A 401 10.73 -34.69 7.40
CA SER A 401 9.39 -35.28 7.29
C SER A 401 8.65 -34.77 6.06
N PHE A 402 8.71 -33.47 5.80
CA PHE A 402 8.13 -32.84 4.60
C PHE A 402 8.66 -33.49 3.31
N LEU A 403 9.98 -33.54 3.14
CA LEU A 403 10.59 -34.17 1.96
C LEU A 403 10.27 -35.67 1.89
N ARG A 404 10.29 -36.39 3.02
CA ARG A 404 9.97 -37.81 3.05
C ARG A 404 8.54 -38.10 2.57
N THR A 405 7.58 -37.25 2.94
CA THR A 405 6.17 -37.45 2.57
C THR A 405 5.90 -37.10 1.10
N TRP A 406 6.48 -36.00 0.58
CA TRP A 406 6.01 -35.42 -0.68
C TRP A 406 6.98 -35.49 -1.85
N LEU A 407 8.23 -35.88 -1.64
CA LEU A 407 9.25 -35.81 -2.69
C LEU A 407 9.00 -36.84 -3.81
N GLU A 408 8.44 -38.01 -3.50
CA GLU A 408 8.05 -39.01 -4.51
C GLU A 408 6.93 -38.48 -5.43
N ALA A 409 5.88 -37.90 -4.83
CA ALA A 409 4.80 -37.23 -5.57
C ALA A 409 5.33 -36.09 -6.47
N LEU A 410 6.27 -35.30 -5.95
CA LEU A 410 6.93 -34.24 -6.71
C LEU A 410 7.69 -34.80 -7.92
N TYR A 411 8.44 -35.90 -7.74
CA TYR A 411 9.17 -36.57 -8.83
C TYR A 411 8.24 -37.16 -9.90
N ASP A 412 7.09 -37.69 -9.51
CA ASP A 412 6.11 -38.25 -10.45
C ASP A 412 5.44 -37.17 -11.30
N ASP A 413 5.18 -36.01 -10.70
CA ASP A 413 4.40 -34.97 -11.35
C ASP A 413 5.27 -33.88 -12.03
N PHE A 414 6.59 -33.89 -11.80
CA PHE A 414 7.50 -32.84 -12.28
C PHE A 414 7.44 -32.58 -13.78
N GLY A 415 7.46 -33.63 -14.61
CA GLY A 415 7.32 -33.49 -16.06
C GLY A 415 5.99 -32.83 -16.48
N TRP A 416 4.90 -33.10 -15.75
CA TRP A 416 3.60 -32.48 -16.00
C TRP A 416 3.57 -31.01 -15.56
N MET A 417 4.06 -30.68 -14.37
CA MET A 417 4.17 -29.29 -13.91
C MET A 417 4.98 -28.46 -14.92
N LYS A 418 6.12 -28.98 -15.38
CA LYS A 418 6.98 -28.32 -16.39
C LYS A 418 6.27 -28.06 -17.72
N ARG A 419 5.38 -28.97 -18.17
CA ARG A 419 4.68 -28.86 -19.45
C ARG A 419 3.42 -27.99 -19.38
N THR A 420 2.71 -28.00 -18.26
CA THR A 420 1.37 -27.40 -18.14
C THR A 420 1.41 -26.03 -17.47
N SER A 421 2.39 -25.76 -16.62
CA SER A 421 2.41 -24.56 -15.78
C SER A 421 3.35 -23.51 -16.36
N ARG A 422 2.76 -22.47 -16.95
CA ARG A 422 3.48 -21.36 -17.60
C ARG A 422 4.43 -20.61 -16.67
N THR A 423 4.10 -20.55 -15.38
CA THR A 423 4.85 -19.84 -14.34
C THR A 423 5.75 -20.76 -13.51
N PHE A 424 5.91 -22.04 -13.91
CA PHE A 424 6.72 -22.99 -13.15
C PHE A 424 8.21 -22.66 -13.26
N ASP A 425 8.78 -22.16 -12.16
CA ASP A 425 10.20 -21.87 -12.06
C ASP A 425 10.99 -23.11 -11.63
N LYS A 426 11.30 -23.95 -12.63
CA LYS A 426 12.11 -25.17 -12.47
C LYS A 426 13.41 -24.91 -11.71
N LYS A 427 14.13 -23.83 -12.05
CA LYS A 427 15.46 -23.57 -11.50
C LYS A 427 15.37 -23.22 -10.02
N THR A 428 14.45 -22.33 -9.66
CA THR A 428 14.26 -21.94 -8.27
C THR A 428 13.81 -23.13 -7.42
N LEU A 429 12.96 -24.02 -7.95
CA LEU A 429 12.61 -25.27 -7.26
C LEU A 429 13.81 -26.18 -7.03
N GLU A 430 14.61 -26.44 -8.06
CA GLU A 430 15.81 -27.30 -7.97
C GLU A 430 16.83 -26.74 -6.97
N GLU A 431 17.05 -25.42 -6.99
CA GLU A 431 17.89 -24.74 -6.02
C GLU A 431 17.32 -24.83 -4.60
N GLY A 432 16.01 -24.65 -4.45
CA GLY A 432 15.32 -24.74 -3.17
C GLY A 432 15.42 -26.13 -2.55
N LEU A 433 15.21 -27.17 -3.35
CA LEU A 433 15.44 -28.56 -2.96
C LEU A 433 16.89 -28.81 -2.57
N CYS A 434 17.85 -28.37 -3.38
CA CYS A 434 19.27 -28.55 -3.08
C CYS A 434 19.65 -27.92 -1.74
N LYS A 435 19.26 -26.67 -1.50
CA LYS A 435 19.54 -25.95 -0.25
C LYS A 435 18.88 -26.66 0.92
N THR A 436 17.62 -27.06 0.80
CA THR A 436 16.88 -27.76 1.85
C THR A 436 17.56 -29.09 2.20
N ILE A 437 17.88 -29.92 1.22
CA ILE A 437 18.53 -31.24 1.45
C ILE A 437 19.88 -31.07 2.14
N LEU A 438 20.70 -30.12 1.72
CA LEU A 438 22.05 -29.91 2.26
C LEU A 438 22.08 -29.44 3.73
N THR A 439 20.94 -29.05 4.29
CA THR A 439 20.78 -28.68 5.71
C THR A 439 20.39 -29.85 6.61
N LEU A 440 20.10 -31.02 6.03
CA LEU A 440 19.75 -32.24 6.77
C LEU A 440 21.01 -32.96 7.28
N SER A 441 20.85 -34.00 8.10
CA SER A 441 21.99 -34.84 8.51
C SER A 441 22.57 -35.62 7.32
N MET A 442 23.83 -36.08 7.41
CA MET A 442 24.46 -36.85 6.34
C MET A 442 23.70 -38.14 5.99
N ALA A 443 23.12 -38.82 6.99
CA ALA A 443 22.31 -40.02 6.78
C ALA A 443 20.99 -39.71 6.05
N GLN A 444 20.34 -38.59 6.41
CA GLN A 444 19.12 -38.12 5.75
C GLN A 444 19.40 -37.68 4.30
N GLN A 445 20.50 -36.93 4.08
CA GLN A 445 20.97 -36.56 2.74
C GLN A 445 21.18 -37.80 1.88
N GLN A 446 21.91 -38.81 2.39
CA GLN A 446 22.15 -40.06 1.68
C GLN A 446 20.84 -40.75 1.27
N ASN A 447 19.89 -40.87 2.20
CA ASN A 447 18.60 -41.53 1.92
C ASN A 447 17.86 -40.87 0.75
N ILE A 448 17.77 -39.53 0.77
CA ILE A 448 17.07 -38.75 -0.26
C ILE A 448 17.83 -38.80 -1.59
N LEU A 449 19.15 -38.59 -1.56
CA LEU A 449 19.97 -38.46 -2.76
C LEU A 449 20.10 -39.77 -3.54
N LEU A 450 20.14 -40.92 -2.85
CA LEU A 450 20.16 -42.22 -3.52
C LEU A 450 18.80 -42.54 -4.18
N ARG A 451 17.68 -42.17 -3.55
CA ARG A 451 16.35 -42.28 -4.18
C ARG A 451 16.22 -41.36 -5.38
N TRP A 452 16.67 -40.11 -5.26
CA TRP A 452 16.71 -39.19 -6.39
C TRP A 452 17.53 -39.75 -7.55
N PHE A 453 18.72 -40.30 -7.28
CA PHE A 453 19.60 -40.84 -8.31
C PHE A 453 18.89 -41.94 -9.14
N ASP A 454 18.23 -42.88 -8.48
CA ASP A 454 17.42 -43.92 -9.16
C ASP A 454 16.28 -43.31 -10.00
N GLN A 455 15.53 -42.34 -9.45
CA GLN A 455 14.44 -41.67 -10.16
C GLN A 455 14.92 -40.85 -11.36
N PHE A 456 16.05 -40.15 -11.20
CA PHE A 456 16.64 -39.33 -12.25
C PHE A 456 17.15 -40.19 -13.41
N LEU A 457 17.72 -41.36 -13.14
CA LEU A 457 18.10 -42.32 -14.19
C LEU A 457 16.89 -42.86 -14.97
N LYS A 458 15.73 -42.98 -14.32
CA LYS A 458 14.49 -43.47 -14.94
C LYS A 458 13.76 -42.40 -15.77
N LYS A 459 13.70 -41.17 -15.26
CA LYS A 459 12.85 -40.09 -15.81
C LYS A 459 13.62 -39.00 -16.55
N GLY A 460 14.94 -38.90 -16.37
CA GLY A 460 15.75 -37.86 -16.98
C GLY A 460 15.27 -36.45 -16.64
N ASP A 461 15.03 -35.64 -17.68
CA ASP A 461 14.65 -34.23 -17.54
C ASP A 461 13.19 -33.98 -17.07
N ASP A 462 12.43 -35.07 -16.86
CA ASP A 462 11.13 -35.07 -16.17
C ASP A 462 11.25 -35.34 -14.66
N CYS A 463 12.47 -35.27 -14.11
CA CYS A 463 12.77 -35.28 -12.68
C CYS A 463 13.57 -34.01 -12.31
N PRO A 464 13.37 -33.40 -11.12
CA PRO A 464 14.15 -32.24 -10.70
C PRO A 464 15.65 -32.59 -10.64
N ASN A 465 16.49 -31.75 -11.23
CA ASN A 465 17.93 -31.90 -11.20
C ASN A 465 18.50 -31.34 -9.88
N ILE A 466 18.74 -32.23 -8.90
CA ILE A 466 19.42 -31.88 -7.65
C ILE A 466 20.89 -32.37 -7.61
N GLN A 467 21.52 -32.52 -8.78
CA GLN A 467 22.92 -32.98 -8.92
C GLN A 467 23.88 -32.16 -8.04
N ARG A 468 23.67 -30.85 -7.92
CA ARG A 468 24.51 -30.00 -7.07
C ARG A 468 24.53 -30.48 -5.61
N ALA A 469 23.38 -30.85 -5.05
CA ALA A 469 23.31 -31.41 -3.70
C ALA A 469 23.99 -32.77 -3.61
N PHE A 470 23.79 -33.63 -4.63
CA PHE A 470 24.46 -34.92 -4.74
C PHE A 470 25.99 -34.79 -4.72
N GLU A 471 26.56 -33.89 -5.52
CA GLU A 471 28.01 -33.67 -5.56
C GLU A 471 28.56 -33.16 -4.23
N VAL A 472 27.86 -32.26 -3.55
CA VAL A 472 28.28 -31.75 -2.24
C VAL A 472 28.25 -32.86 -1.20
N TRP A 473 27.18 -33.63 -1.14
CA TRP A 473 27.08 -34.80 -0.25
C TRP A 473 28.16 -35.84 -0.56
N TRP A 474 28.41 -36.17 -1.82
CA TRP A 474 29.45 -37.11 -2.25
C TRP A 474 30.84 -36.68 -1.76
N ARG A 475 31.20 -35.40 -1.96
CA ARG A 475 32.48 -34.85 -1.47
C ARG A 475 32.57 -34.96 0.05
N ARG A 476 31.48 -34.72 0.80
CA ARG A 476 31.45 -34.86 2.27
C ARG A 476 31.55 -36.32 2.73
N ALA A 477 30.90 -37.24 2.03
CA ALA A 477 30.86 -38.66 2.42
C ALA A 477 32.17 -39.39 2.13
N PHE A 478 32.81 -39.10 0.97
CA PHE A 478 33.92 -39.92 0.48
C PHE A 478 35.27 -39.20 0.41
N ILE A 479 35.30 -37.87 0.27
CA ILE A 479 36.56 -37.12 0.05
C ILE A 479 36.98 -36.38 1.32
N ARG A 480 36.06 -35.63 1.92
CA ARG A 480 36.29 -34.78 3.09
C ARG A 480 35.68 -35.41 4.33
N ARG A 481 36.30 -36.48 4.85
CA ARG A 481 35.90 -37.03 6.15
C ARG A 481 36.19 -35.98 7.22
N TYR A 482 35.16 -35.61 8.00
CA TYR A 482 35.31 -34.71 9.13
C TYR A 482 36.25 -35.36 10.16
N GLU A 483 37.34 -34.69 10.54
CA GLU A 483 38.40 -35.28 11.38
C GLU A 483 37.96 -35.56 12.82
N GLY A 484 36.80 -35.07 13.26
CA GLY A 484 36.24 -35.36 14.60
C GLY A 484 35.81 -36.81 14.84
N ASP A 485 35.89 -37.68 13.82
CA ASP A 485 35.60 -39.12 13.92
C ASP A 485 36.86 -40.00 13.77
N ARG A 486 38.06 -39.39 13.68
CA ARG A 486 39.32 -40.15 13.64
C ARG A 486 39.62 -40.87 14.96
N ASP A 487 39.01 -40.45 16.07
CA ASP A 487 39.23 -41.05 17.39
C ASP A 487 38.32 -42.27 17.67
N GLN A 488 37.25 -42.50 16.87
CA GLN A 488 36.39 -43.70 17.01
C GLN A 488 36.66 -44.80 15.98
N ALA A 489 37.18 -44.46 14.80
CA ALA A 489 37.41 -45.43 13.72
C ALA A 489 38.75 -46.21 13.81
N GLN A 490 39.60 -45.96 14.81
CA GLN A 490 40.87 -46.68 14.99
C GLN A 490 40.78 -47.98 15.81
N LEU A 491 39.60 -48.35 16.29
CA LEU A 491 39.42 -49.66 16.93
C LEU A 491 38.77 -50.64 15.94
N GLN A 492 39.56 -51.65 15.57
CA GLN A 492 39.21 -52.90 14.88
C GLN A 492 39.33 -52.91 13.35
N ILE A 493 40.58 -53.01 12.89
CA ILE A 493 40.91 -54.00 11.86
C ILE A 493 41.86 -55.00 12.51
N ALA A 494 41.30 -56.07 13.09
CA ALA A 494 42.09 -57.26 13.42
C ALA A 494 42.36 -57.99 12.10
N VAL A 495 43.61 -57.94 11.65
CA VAL A 495 44.11 -58.76 10.54
C VAL A 495 44.14 -60.21 11.04
N CYS A 496 43.27 -61.05 10.50
CA CYS A 496 43.44 -62.50 10.61
C CYS A 496 44.61 -62.91 9.72
N GLU A 497 45.79 -63.12 10.31
CA GLU A 497 46.85 -63.89 9.68
C GLU A 497 46.50 -65.39 9.76
N TYR A 498 46.42 -66.05 8.61
CA TYR A 498 46.43 -67.51 8.54
C TYR A 498 47.89 -68.00 8.55
N PRO A 499 48.25 -68.99 9.40
CA PRO A 499 49.50 -69.71 9.24
C PRO A 499 49.38 -70.76 8.13
N THR A 500 50.51 -70.92 7.42
CA THR A 500 50.81 -71.76 6.25
C THR A 500 50.20 -73.15 6.20
#